data_AF-A0A1J0VUY2-F1
#
_entry.id   AF-A0A1J0VUY2-F1
#
_cell.length_a   1.000
_cell.length_b   1.000
_cell.length_c   1.000
_cell.angle_alpha   90.00
_cell.angle_beta   90.00
_cell.angle_gamma   90.00
#
_symmetry.space_group_name_H-M   'P 1'
#
loop_
_entity.id
_entity.type
_entity.pdbx_description
1 polymer ?
#
loop_
_entity_poly.entity_id
_entity_poly.type
_entity_poly.pdbx_seq_one_letter_code
_entity_poly.pdbx_strand_id
1 'polypeptide(L)'
;MPKLWNDTISEHRRGVREAILDTTWELVNELGPTGVKMSEIAERTGIGRATLYKYFPDIEAILAAWHFRQVTRQVVYIAEIRDSTTDPMGRLSAVLGAYGHHQRHRAQHHRHQPHGSELAILLHRSDGQVEAAQRQLHALFTDLVADAAREGGIRTDVSVGELATYCLHALTAADAMADDQALDRLVAVILRGLRLAV
;
A
#
# COMPACT_ATOMS: atom_id res chain seq x y z
N MET A 1 22.42 25.71 18.59
CA MET A 1 22.77 25.36 17.19
C MET A 1 21.67 25.88 16.25
N PRO A 2 21.98 26.36 15.05
CA PRO A 2 21.00 27.02 14.17
C PRO A 2 19.96 26.03 13.62
N LYS A 3 18.68 26.44 13.56
CA LYS A 3 17.54 25.61 13.11
C LYS A 3 17.76 25.03 11.70
N LEU A 4 18.29 25.84 10.78
CA LEU A 4 18.62 25.45 9.40
C LEU A 4 19.61 24.28 9.31
N TRP A 5 20.57 24.18 10.23
CA TRP A 5 21.57 23.11 10.21
C TRP A 5 20.98 21.75 10.62
N ASN A 6 20.04 21.77 11.57
CA ASN A 6 19.33 20.57 12.00
C ASN A 6 18.38 20.05 10.90
N ASP A 7 17.74 20.97 10.17
CA ASP A 7 16.85 20.63 9.06
C ASP A 7 17.63 19.95 7.93
N THR A 8 18.79 20.49 7.53
CA THR A 8 19.65 19.89 6.50
C THR A 8 20.21 18.53 6.91
N ILE A 9 20.59 18.34 8.18
CA ILE A 9 21.03 17.02 8.67
C ILE A 9 19.88 16.01 8.67
N SER A 10 18.68 16.42 9.07
CA SER A 10 17.51 15.56 9.08
C SER A 10 17.08 15.17 7.67
N GLU A 11 17.11 16.12 6.74
CA GLU A 11 16.86 15.90 5.32
C GLU A 11 17.89 14.94 4.70
N HIS A 12 19.18 15.14 4.99
CA HIS A 12 20.23 14.24 4.54
C HIS A 12 20.03 12.82 5.10
N ARG A 13 19.74 12.70 6.41
CA ARG A 13 19.47 11.40 7.06
C ARG A 13 18.25 10.70 6.44
N ARG A 14 17.20 11.46 6.12
CA ARG A 14 16.03 10.95 5.40
C ARG A 14 16.41 10.49 3.99
N GLY A 15 17.17 11.29 3.25
CA GLY A 15 17.63 10.94 1.90
C GLY A 15 18.43 9.64 1.87
N VAL A 16 19.38 9.47 2.79
CA VAL A 16 20.15 8.22 2.92
C VAL A 16 19.23 7.05 3.26
N ARG A 17 18.30 7.23 4.19
CA ARG A 17 17.35 6.17 4.55
C ARG A 17 16.50 5.76 3.34
N GLU A 18 15.98 6.69 2.57
CA GLU A 18 15.18 6.39 1.37
C GLU A 18 16.01 5.65 0.31
N ALA A 19 17.25 6.08 0.07
CA ALA A 19 18.15 5.41 -0.87
C ALA A 19 18.40 3.94 -0.45
N ILE A 20 18.61 3.67 0.84
CA ILE A 20 18.74 2.29 1.34
C ILE A 20 17.49 1.47 1.02
N LEU A 21 16.29 2.01 1.29
CA LEU A 21 15.04 1.29 1.03
C LEU A 21 14.85 0.98 -0.45
N ASP A 22 15.13 1.93 -1.33
CA ASP A 22 14.95 1.79 -2.78
C ASP A 22 15.97 0.80 -3.35
N THR A 23 17.26 0.95 -3.02
CA THR A 23 18.32 0.04 -3.46
C THR A 23 18.11 -1.39 -2.97
N THR A 24 17.67 -1.59 -1.72
CA THR A 24 17.35 -2.93 -1.24
C THR A 24 16.19 -3.55 -2.01
N TRP A 25 15.16 -2.77 -2.35
CA TRP A 25 14.04 -3.29 -3.13
C TRP A 25 14.45 -3.68 -4.55
N GLU A 26 15.29 -2.88 -5.21
CA GLU A 26 15.87 -3.21 -6.52
C GLU A 26 16.65 -4.53 -6.47
N LEU A 27 17.52 -4.68 -5.47
CA LEU A 27 18.29 -5.91 -5.26
C LEU A 27 17.41 -7.14 -5.00
N VAL A 28 16.33 -6.99 -4.22
CA VAL A 28 15.38 -8.08 -3.99
C VAL A 28 14.68 -8.49 -5.29
N ASN A 29 14.37 -7.53 -6.16
CA ASN A 29 13.75 -7.83 -7.45
C ASN A 29 14.70 -8.55 -8.41
N GLU A 30 16.01 -8.28 -8.32
CA GLU A 30 17.04 -8.90 -9.16
C GLU A 30 17.46 -10.29 -8.66
N LEU A 31 17.67 -10.44 -7.35
CA LEU A 31 18.35 -11.61 -6.76
C LEU A 31 17.44 -12.49 -5.91
N GLY A 32 16.20 -12.05 -5.66
CA GLY A 32 15.32 -12.61 -4.65
C GLY A 32 15.71 -12.19 -3.23
N PRO A 33 14.76 -12.23 -2.28
CA PRO A 33 14.95 -11.68 -0.95
C PRO A 33 15.99 -12.43 -0.11
N THR A 34 16.24 -13.70 -0.41
CA THR A 34 17.28 -14.53 0.25
C THR A 34 18.68 -14.33 -0.34
N GLY A 35 18.78 -13.80 -1.57
CA GLY A 35 20.04 -13.57 -2.27
C GLY A 35 20.74 -12.26 -1.88
N VAL A 36 20.00 -11.30 -1.33
CA VAL A 36 20.52 -9.96 -1.00
C VAL A 36 21.47 -10.01 0.21
N LYS A 37 22.52 -9.17 0.17
CA LYS A 37 23.50 -9.02 1.26
C LYS A 37 23.63 -7.56 1.69
N MET A 38 23.83 -7.33 2.99
CA MET A 38 24.09 -5.99 3.56
C MET A 38 25.27 -5.27 2.89
N SER A 39 26.32 -6.01 2.50
CA SER A 39 27.48 -5.43 1.81
C SER A 39 27.13 -4.86 0.44
N GLU A 40 26.28 -5.55 -0.32
CA GLU A 40 25.90 -5.14 -1.67
C GLU A 40 24.93 -3.95 -1.65
N ILE A 41 24.03 -3.91 -0.66
CA ILE A 41 23.19 -2.73 -0.39
C ILE A 41 24.08 -1.52 -0.09
N ALA A 42 25.05 -1.66 0.81
CA ALA A 42 25.94 -0.57 1.19
C ALA A 42 26.76 -0.05 -0.01
N GLU A 43 27.29 -0.96 -0.83
CA GLU A 43 28.04 -0.64 -2.05
C GLU A 43 27.18 0.10 -3.08
N ARG A 44 26.00 -0.44 -3.45
CA ARG A 44 25.10 0.21 -4.42
C ARG A 44 24.55 1.54 -3.93
N THR A 45 24.30 1.68 -2.63
CA THR A 45 23.84 2.96 -2.03
C THR A 45 24.99 3.97 -1.88
N GLY A 46 26.25 3.55 -2.05
CA GLY A 46 27.42 4.41 -1.89
C GLY A 46 27.73 4.79 -0.44
N ILE A 47 27.33 3.96 0.54
CA ILE A 47 27.56 4.21 1.97
C ILE A 47 28.45 3.13 2.59
N GLY A 48 29.12 3.47 3.71
CA GLY A 48 29.87 2.49 4.48
C GLY A 48 28.96 1.47 5.18
N ARG A 49 29.38 0.20 5.27
CA ARG A 49 28.62 -0.86 5.98
C ARG A 49 28.26 -0.48 7.42
N ALA A 50 29.20 0.12 8.15
CA ALA A 50 28.97 0.59 9.51
C ALA A 50 27.88 1.67 9.59
N THR A 51 27.74 2.48 8.54
CA THR A 51 26.65 3.45 8.41
C THR A 51 25.34 2.72 8.16
N LEU A 52 25.29 1.78 7.22
CA LEU A 52 24.08 0.97 6.95
C LEU A 52 23.56 0.29 8.23
N TYR A 53 24.44 -0.36 9.00
CA TYR A 53 24.09 -1.01 10.26
C TYR A 53 23.56 -0.04 11.34
N LYS A 54 23.89 1.25 11.27
CA LYS A 54 23.29 2.28 12.15
C LYS A 54 21.85 2.63 11.77
N TYR A 55 21.46 2.44 10.51
CA TYR A 55 20.08 2.65 10.06
C TYR A 55 19.23 1.40 10.24
N PHE A 56 19.77 0.24 9.86
CA PHE A 56 19.05 -1.02 9.89
C PHE A 56 19.96 -2.16 10.35
N PRO A 57 19.51 -2.99 11.32
CA PRO A 57 20.30 -4.09 11.85
C PRO A 57 20.48 -5.23 10.83
N ASP A 58 19.50 -5.45 9.97
CA ASP A 58 19.45 -6.56 9.01
C ASP A 58 18.52 -6.22 7.82
N ILE A 59 18.48 -7.13 6.84
CA ILE A 59 17.67 -6.98 5.61
C ILE A 59 16.17 -7.06 5.93
N GLU A 60 15.76 -7.89 6.89
CA GLU A 60 14.35 -8.01 7.30
C GLU A 60 13.82 -6.66 7.79
N ALA A 61 14.60 -5.93 8.59
CA ALA A 61 14.26 -4.60 9.07
C ALA A 61 14.18 -3.56 7.94
N ILE A 62 15.03 -3.66 6.90
CA ILE A 62 14.95 -2.80 5.71
C ILE A 62 13.67 -3.08 4.94
N LEU A 63 13.34 -4.36 4.70
CA LEU A 63 12.16 -4.77 3.96
C LEU A 63 10.86 -4.43 4.70
N ALA A 64 10.82 -4.61 6.02
CA ALA A 64 9.71 -4.18 6.86
C ALA A 64 9.50 -2.66 6.77
N ALA A 65 10.58 -1.88 6.85
CA ALA A 65 10.53 -0.43 6.73
C ALA A 65 10.11 0.04 5.33
N TRP A 66 10.57 -0.64 4.28
CA TRP A 66 10.14 -0.40 2.90
C TRP A 66 8.65 -0.69 2.76
N HIS A 67 8.18 -1.83 3.28
CA HIS A 67 6.78 -2.23 3.22
C HIS A 67 5.88 -1.25 3.96
N PHE A 68 6.24 -0.86 5.19
CA PHE A 68 5.53 0.17 5.96
C PHE A 68 5.44 1.49 5.19
N ARG A 69 6.52 1.91 4.53
CA ARG A 69 6.52 3.10 3.67
C ARG A 69 5.52 2.96 2.51
N GLN A 70 5.48 1.81 1.83
CA GLN A 70 4.54 1.59 0.73
C GLN A 70 3.10 1.68 1.20
N VAL A 71 2.79 1.00 2.32
CA VAL A 71 1.45 1.00 2.88
C VAL A 71 1.03 2.40 3.33
N THR A 72 1.92 3.15 3.97
CA THR A 72 1.64 4.53 4.40
C THR A 72 1.38 5.44 3.19
N ARG A 73 2.20 5.35 2.13
CA ARG A 73 1.98 6.11 0.88
C ARG A 73 0.64 5.77 0.23
N GLN A 74 0.25 4.49 0.26
CA GLN A 74 -1.03 4.05 -0.26
C GLN A 74 -2.20 4.67 0.51
N VAL A 75 -2.16 4.67 1.84
CA VAL A 75 -3.20 5.31 2.67
C VAL A 75 -3.32 6.80 2.37
N VAL A 76 -2.21 7.52 2.25
CA VAL A 76 -2.20 8.96 1.92
C VAL A 76 -2.80 9.21 0.54
N TYR A 77 -2.36 8.47 -0.48
CA TYR A 77 -2.88 8.58 -1.84
C TYR A 77 -4.40 8.34 -1.91
N ILE A 78 -4.89 7.32 -1.19
CA ILE A 78 -6.33 7.05 -1.12
C ILE A 78 -7.09 8.17 -0.41
N ALA A 79 -6.52 8.75 0.64
CA ALA A 79 -7.11 9.89 1.34
C ALA A 79 -7.17 11.15 0.46
N GLU A 80 -6.16 11.42 -0.37
CA GLU A 80 -6.19 12.53 -1.34
C GLU A 80 -7.32 12.35 -2.37
N ILE A 81 -7.53 11.12 -2.84
CA ILE A 81 -8.62 10.81 -3.79
C ILE A 81 -9.97 10.91 -3.13
N ARG A 82 -10.09 10.46 -1.88
CA ARG A 82 -11.30 10.66 -1.06
C ARG A 82 -11.67 12.14 -1.00
N ASP A 83 -10.69 13.01 -0.85
CA ASP A 83 -10.90 14.45 -0.68
C ASP A 83 -11.06 15.20 -2.01
N SER A 84 -10.95 14.50 -3.16
CA SER A 84 -11.05 15.10 -4.50
C SER A 84 -12.49 15.41 -4.97
N THR A 85 -13.50 14.87 -4.29
CA THR A 85 -14.92 15.05 -4.65
C THR A 85 -15.80 15.17 -3.42
N THR A 86 -16.88 15.96 -3.54
CA THR A 86 -17.87 16.16 -2.48
C THR A 86 -19.01 15.14 -2.52
N ASP A 87 -19.25 14.48 -3.67
CA ASP A 87 -20.27 13.44 -3.85
C ASP A 87 -19.81 12.11 -3.22
N PRO A 88 -20.44 11.61 -2.14
CA PRO A 88 -20.11 10.34 -1.48
C PRO A 88 -20.10 9.11 -2.38
N MET A 89 -21.05 8.99 -3.31
CA MET A 89 -21.05 7.85 -4.24
C MET A 89 -19.90 7.95 -5.24
N GLY A 90 -19.65 9.14 -5.79
CA GLY A 90 -18.49 9.43 -6.63
C GLY A 90 -17.17 9.21 -5.90
N ARG A 91 -17.10 9.59 -4.61
CA ARG A 91 -15.93 9.40 -3.73
C ARG A 91 -15.63 7.92 -3.52
N LEU A 92 -16.65 7.14 -3.15
CA LEU A 92 -16.53 5.69 -3.00
C LEU A 92 -16.06 5.06 -4.32
N SER A 93 -16.68 5.43 -5.45
CA SER A 93 -16.27 4.95 -6.77
C SER A 93 -14.82 5.27 -7.10
N ALA A 94 -14.38 6.51 -6.85
CA ALA A 94 -13.01 6.95 -7.13
C ALA A 94 -11.99 6.21 -6.27
N VAL A 95 -12.26 6.04 -4.97
CA VAL A 95 -11.40 5.30 -4.06
C VAL A 95 -11.34 3.81 -4.43
N LEU A 96 -12.47 3.18 -4.77
CA LEU A 96 -12.49 1.78 -5.23
C LEU A 96 -11.64 1.59 -6.49
N GLY A 97 -11.78 2.48 -7.47
CA GLY A 97 -10.98 2.47 -8.69
C GLY A 97 -9.49 2.62 -8.38
N ALA A 98 -9.12 3.64 -7.62
CA ALA A 98 -7.74 3.91 -7.27
C ALA A 98 -7.07 2.77 -6.49
N TYR A 99 -7.80 2.19 -5.54
CA TYR A 99 -7.34 1.02 -4.79
C TYR A 99 -7.14 -0.20 -5.69
N GLY A 100 -8.10 -0.45 -6.59
CA GLY A 100 -8.02 -1.53 -7.56
C GLY A 100 -6.86 -1.38 -8.54
N HIS A 101 -6.60 -0.17 -9.04
CA HIS A 101 -5.46 0.11 -9.92
C HIS A 101 -4.15 -0.13 -9.17
N HIS A 102 -4.07 0.33 -7.92
CA HIS A 102 -2.89 0.09 -7.08
C HIS A 102 -2.62 -1.40 -6.88
N GLN A 103 -3.66 -2.19 -6.58
CA GLN A 103 -3.56 -3.65 -6.44
C GLN A 103 -3.08 -4.32 -7.74
N ARG A 104 -3.70 -3.97 -8.86
CA ARG A 104 -3.30 -4.43 -10.20
C ARG A 104 -1.84 -4.09 -10.53
N HIS A 105 -1.42 -2.84 -10.31
CA HIS A 105 -0.04 -2.42 -10.55
C HIS A 105 0.94 -3.21 -9.67
N ARG A 106 0.63 -3.38 -8.39
CA ARG A 106 1.44 -4.21 -7.48
C ARG A 106 1.52 -5.65 -7.98
N ALA A 107 0.39 -6.26 -8.36
CA ALA A 107 0.35 -7.61 -8.90
C ALA A 107 1.13 -7.74 -10.21
N GLN A 108 1.09 -6.75 -11.10
CA GLN A 108 1.94 -6.75 -12.30
C GLN A 108 3.41 -6.68 -11.93
N HIS A 109 3.81 -5.80 -11.01
CA HIS A 109 5.19 -5.73 -10.53
C HIS A 109 5.62 -7.06 -9.88
N HIS A 110 4.76 -7.70 -9.08
CA HIS A 110 5.04 -8.97 -8.42
C HIS A 110 4.95 -10.20 -9.35
N ARG A 111 4.11 -10.21 -10.39
CA ARG A 111 4.03 -11.33 -11.36
C ARG A 111 5.27 -11.44 -12.24
N HIS A 112 5.94 -10.31 -12.48
CA HIS A 112 7.25 -10.30 -13.13
C HIS A 112 8.40 -10.57 -12.14
N GLN A 113 8.11 -10.76 -10.84
CA GLN A 113 9.08 -11.08 -9.81
C GLN A 113 8.96 -12.57 -9.40
N PRO A 114 10.01 -13.39 -9.58
CA PRO A 114 9.97 -14.81 -9.22
C PRO A 114 9.78 -15.09 -7.72
N HIS A 115 9.88 -14.09 -6.84
CA HIS A 115 10.08 -14.26 -5.39
C HIS A 115 8.99 -13.65 -4.49
N GLY A 116 7.80 -13.34 -5.02
CA GLY A 116 6.72 -12.70 -4.25
C GLY A 116 6.26 -13.47 -3.00
N SER A 117 6.27 -14.81 -3.05
CA SER A 117 5.93 -15.67 -1.90
C SER A 117 6.99 -15.66 -0.80
N GLU A 118 8.28 -15.63 -1.17
CA GLU A 118 9.39 -15.55 -0.21
C GLU A 118 9.36 -14.23 0.56
N LEU A 119 9.06 -13.13 -0.12
CA LEU A 119 8.89 -11.82 0.50
C LEU A 119 7.71 -11.81 1.48
N ALA A 120 6.58 -12.41 1.11
CA ALA A 120 5.41 -12.50 1.99
C ALA A 120 5.69 -13.31 3.28
N ILE A 121 6.54 -14.33 3.20
CA ILE A 121 6.99 -15.12 4.36
C ILE A 121 7.94 -14.30 5.24
N LEU A 122 8.86 -13.54 4.66
CA LEU A 122 9.79 -12.69 5.42
C LEU A 122 9.08 -11.52 6.10
N LEU A 123 8.06 -10.95 5.45
CA LEU A 123 7.26 -9.86 6.00
C LEU A 123 6.21 -10.33 7.02
N HIS A 124 5.92 -11.64 7.11
CA HIS A 124 5.07 -12.25 8.13
C HIS A 124 5.62 -12.14 9.57
N ARG A 125 6.82 -11.57 9.77
CA ARG A 125 7.34 -11.19 11.10
C ARG A 125 7.07 -9.74 11.49
N SER A 126 6.46 -8.94 10.61
CA SER A 126 6.19 -7.50 10.82
C SER A 126 4.73 -7.22 11.22
N ASP A 127 4.17 -8.08 12.07
CA ASP A 127 2.72 -8.19 12.31
C ASP A 127 2.06 -6.88 12.76
N GLY A 128 2.61 -6.19 13.77
CA GLY A 128 1.89 -5.08 14.41
C GLY A 128 1.64 -3.86 13.51
N GLN A 129 2.57 -3.52 12.61
CA GLN A 129 2.46 -2.33 11.76
C GLN A 129 1.61 -2.59 10.51
N VAL A 130 1.73 -3.77 9.92
CA VAL A 130 0.90 -4.18 8.77
C VAL A 130 -0.55 -4.28 9.19
N GLU A 131 -0.83 -4.91 10.33
CA GLU A 131 -2.17 -4.96 10.88
C GLU A 131 -2.74 -3.56 11.18
N ALA A 132 -1.92 -2.65 11.73
CA ALA A 132 -2.37 -1.29 12.02
C ALA A 132 -2.82 -0.55 10.76
N ALA A 133 -2.08 -0.73 9.66
CA ALA A 133 -2.45 -0.12 8.40
C ALA A 133 -3.65 -0.81 7.73
N GLN A 134 -3.77 -2.14 7.83
CA GLN A 134 -4.99 -2.85 7.40
C GLN A 134 -6.22 -2.35 8.16
N ARG A 135 -6.11 -2.13 9.48
CA ARG A 135 -7.17 -1.52 10.30
C ARG A 135 -7.50 -0.11 9.83
N GLN A 136 -6.51 0.73 9.52
CA GLN A 136 -6.74 2.07 8.99
C GLN A 136 -7.45 2.06 7.64
N LEU A 137 -7.05 1.16 6.74
CA LEU A 137 -7.70 1.01 5.43
C LEU A 137 -9.15 0.52 5.57
N HIS A 138 -9.40 -0.44 6.46
CA HIS A 138 -10.75 -0.93 6.75
C HIS A 138 -11.64 0.18 7.35
N ALA A 139 -11.12 0.97 8.29
CA ALA A 139 -11.81 2.12 8.84
C ALA A 139 -12.17 3.14 7.74
N LEU A 140 -11.22 3.48 6.85
CA LEU A 140 -11.45 4.39 5.73
C LEU A 140 -12.58 3.90 4.81
N PHE A 141 -12.59 2.62 4.45
CA PHE A 141 -13.65 2.05 3.62
C PHE A 141 -15.00 2.02 4.35
N THR A 142 -14.99 1.75 5.65
CA THR A 142 -16.20 1.80 6.49
C THR A 142 -16.80 3.20 6.48
N ASP A 143 -15.98 4.24 6.66
CA ASP A 143 -16.43 5.63 6.63
C ASP A 143 -17.00 6.02 5.25
N LEU A 144 -16.33 5.61 4.16
CA LEU A 144 -16.82 5.85 2.80
C LEU A 144 -18.17 5.21 2.52
N VAL A 145 -18.36 3.96 2.95
CA VAL A 145 -19.64 3.26 2.76
C VAL A 145 -20.71 3.87 3.66
N ALA A 146 -20.38 4.28 4.88
CA ALA A 146 -21.30 4.98 5.77
C ALA A 146 -21.77 6.31 5.14
N ASP A 147 -20.83 7.10 4.60
CA ASP A 147 -21.11 8.36 3.92
C ASP A 147 -22.07 8.16 2.74
N ALA A 148 -21.77 7.18 1.88
CA ALA A 148 -22.61 6.82 0.75
C ALA A 148 -24.00 6.31 1.18
N ALA A 149 -24.09 5.56 2.28
CA ALA A 149 -25.35 5.06 2.80
C ALA A 149 -26.25 6.17 3.36
N ARG A 150 -25.67 7.23 3.95
CA ARG A 150 -26.43 8.37 4.49
C ARG A 150 -27.17 9.16 3.43
N GLU A 151 -26.68 9.18 2.19
CA GLU A 151 -27.35 9.85 1.07
C GLU A 151 -28.47 9.02 0.43
N GLY A 152 -28.63 7.77 0.87
CA GLY A 152 -29.54 6.81 0.27
C GLY A 152 -28.93 6.15 -0.98
N GLY A 153 -29.45 4.97 -1.32
CA GLY A 153 -29.01 4.22 -2.50
C GLY A 153 -28.02 3.09 -2.22
N ILE A 154 -27.47 2.99 -1.01
CA ILE A 154 -26.79 1.78 -0.52
C ILE A 154 -27.80 0.90 0.22
N ARG A 155 -27.63 -0.42 0.10
CA ARG A 155 -28.45 -1.42 0.78
C ARG A 155 -28.30 -1.33 2.31
N THR A 156 -29.41 -1.51 3.02
CA THR A 156 -29.45 -1.38 4.49
C THR A 156 -29.66 -2.72 5.22
N ASP A 157 -29.77 -3.81 4.47
CA ASP A 157 -29.91 -5.18 4.98
C ASP A 157 -28.58 -5.81 5.40
N VAL A 158 -27.46 -5.17 5.10
CA VAL A 158 -26.09 -5.58 5.45
C VAL A 158 -25.40 -4.42 6.17
N SER A 159 -24.60 -4.70 7.20
CA SER A 159 -23.92 -3.64 7.94
C SER A 159 -22.84 -2.95 7.10
N VAL A 160 -22.58 -1.67 7.39
CA VAL A 160 -21.52 -0.90 6.72
C VAL A 160 -20.15 -1.58 6.82
N GLY A 161 -19.83 -2.17 7.98
CA GLY A 161 -18.56 -2.88 8.19
C GLY A 161 -18.43 -4.15 7.34
N GLU A 162 -19.52 -4.89 7.13
CA GLU A 162 -19.55 -6.04 6.23
C GLU A 162 -19.42 -5.61 4.76
N LEU A 163 -20.10 -4.53 4.36
CA LEU A 163 -19.97 -3.97 3.01
C LEU A 163 -18.55 -3.45 2.72
N ALA A 164 -17.92 -2.77 3.68
CA ALA A 164 -16.52 -2.35 3.58
C ALA A 164 -15.57 -3.55 3.44
N THR A 165 -15.80 -4.60 4.25
CA THR A 165 -15.05 -5.85 4.17
C THR A 165 -15.22 -6.50 2.80
N TYR A 166 -16.45 -6.56 2.28
CA TYR A 166 -16.74 -7.06 0.94
C TYR A 166 -15.99 -6.28 -0.14
N CYS A 167 -16.03 -4.94 -0.12
CA CYS A 167 -15.32 -4.11 -1.09
C CYS A 167 -13.81 -4.41 -1.12
N LEU A 168 -13.18 -4.45 0.06
CA LEU A 168 -11.75 -4.73 0.18
C LEU A 168 -11.37 -6.12 -0.37
N HIS A 169 -12.15 -7.14 -0.03
CA HIS A 169 -11.88 -8.51 -0.47
C HIS A 169 -12.22 -8.71 -1.95
N ALA A 170 -13.31 -8.14 -2.46
CA ALA A 170 -13.67 -8.21 -3.87
C ALA A 170 -12.60 -7.55 -4.76
N LEU A 171 -12.00 -6.44 -4.30
CA LEU A 171 -10.92 -5.76 -5.01
C LEU A 171 -9.60 -6.54 -5.04
N THR A 172 -9.42 -7.60 -4.24
CA THR A 172 -8.25 -8.49 -4.40
C THR A 172 -8.26 -9.18 -5.78
N ALA A 173 -9.43 -9.33 -6.42
CA ALA A 173 -9.53 -9.85 -7.77
C ALA A 173 -8.91 -8.92 -8.84
N ALA A 174 -8.66 -7.64 -8.52
CA ALA A 174 -7.99 -6.69 -9.41
C ALA A 174 -6.63 -7.21 -9.90
N ASP A 175 -5.94 -7.97 -9.04
CA ASP A 175 -4.65 -8.60 -9.32
C ASP A 175 -4.70 -9.55 -10.53
N ALA A 176 -5.88 -10.14 -10.78
CA ALA A 176 -6.11 -11.10 -11.85
C ALA A 176 -6.70 -10.49 -13.12
N MET A 177 -7.04 -9.19 -13.13
CA MET A 177 -7.66 -8.55 -14.28
C MET A 177 -6.68 -8.50 -15.48
N ALA A 178 -7.22 -8.50 -16.70
CA ALA A 178 -6.39 -8.47 -17.91
C ALA A 178 -5.94 -7.04 -18.27
N ASP A 179 -6.83 -6.07 -18.15
CA ASP A 179 -6.65 -4.65 -18.49
C ASP A 179 -7.39 -3.74 -17.50
N ASP A 180 -7.20 -2.43 -17.66
CA ASP A 180 -7.86 -1.42 -16.81
C ASP A 180 -9.38 -1.40 -17.03
N GLN A 181 -9.84 -1.75 -18.24
CA GLN A 181 -11.26 -1.85 -18.54
C GLN A 181 -11.94 -3.00 -17.77
N ALA A 182 -11.24 -4.10 -17.54
CA ALA A 182 -11.69 -5.22 -16.72
C ALA A 182 -11.79 -4.81 -15.25
N LEU A 183 -10.85 -3.99 -14.77
CA LEU A 183 -10.93 -3.40 -13.44
C LEU A 183 -12.12 -2.44 -13.31
N ASP A 184 -12.36 -1.57 -14.29
CA ASP A 184 -13.52 -0.67 -14.27
C ASP A 184 -14.85 -1.46 -14.19
N ARG A 185 -14.94 -2.57 -14.92
CA ARG A 185 -16.09 -3.49 -14.82
C ARG A 185 -16.21 -4.12 -13.45
N LEU A 186 -15.11 -4.56 -12.84
CA LEU A 186 -15.09 -5.09 -11.47
C LEU A 186 -15.60 -4.05 -10.47
N VAL A 187 -15.10 -2.82 -10.52
CA VAL A 187 -15.55 -1.71 -9.66
C VAL A 187 -17.04 -1.44 -9.87
N ALA A 188 -17.50 -1.42 -11.13
CA ALA A 188 -18.92 -1.24 -11.42
C ALA A 188 -19.81 -2.37 -10.85
N VAL A 189 -19.34 -3.63 -10.87
CA VAL A 189 -20.04 -4.76 -10.26
C VAL A 189 -20.12 -4.60 -8.74
N ILE A 190 -19.01 -4.26 -8.09
CA ILE A 190 -18.96 -4.01 -6.65
C ILE A 190 -19.96 -2.92 -6.29
N LEU A 191 -19.91 -1.76 -6.96
CA LEU A 191 -20.83 -0.64 -6.72
C LEU A 191 -22.30 -1.03 -6.92
N ARG A 192 -22.63 -1.84 -7.93
CA ARG A 192 -24.00 -2.36 -8.12
C ARG A 192 -24.42 -3.30 -7.00
N GLY A 193 -23.51 -4.14 -6.49
CA GLY A 193 -23.78 -5.05 -5.37
C GLY A 193 -24.02 -4.33 -4.05
N LEU A 194 -23.53 -3.10 -3.90
CA LEU A 194 -23.81 -2.23 -2.76
C LEU A 194 -25.18 -1.54 -2.84
N ARG A 195 -25.74 -1.39 -4.04
CA ARG A 195 -27.01 -0.67 -4.21
C ARG A 195 -28.18 -1.47 -3.67
N LEU A 196 -29.18 -0.74 -3.15
CA LEU A 196 -30.45 -1.35 -2.79
C LEU A 196 -31.08 -1.99 -4.04
N ALA A 197 -31.51 -3.25 -3.95
CA ALA A 197 -32.33 -3.83 -5.00
C ALA A 197 -33.67 -3.08 -5.02
N VAL A 198 -33.97 -2.43 -6.14
CA VAL A 198 -35.28 -1.82 -6.42
C VAL A 198 -36.27 -2.90 -6.78
#